data_AF-A0A5C4S2K3-F1
#
_entry.id   AF-A0A5C4S2K3-F1
#
_cell.length_a   1.000
_cell.length_b   1.000
_cell.length_c   1.000
_cell.angle_alpha   90.00
_cell.angle_beta   90.00
_cell.angle_gamma   90.00
#
_symmetry.space_group_name_H-M   'P 1'
#
loop_
_entity.id
_entity.type
_entity.pdbx_description
1 polymer ?
#
loop_
_entity_poly.entity_id
_entity_poly.type
_entity_poly.pdbx_seq_one_letter_code
_entity_poly.pdbx_strand_id
1 'polypeptide(L)' 'MRKSTGWTPERRARQAEMIRKWKPWEKSTGPKTESGKAAAAKNADKGGYWKVIREQSKLLNQLLREHRDLLEIIEE' A
#
# COMPACT_ATOMS: atom_id res chain seq x y z
N MET A 1 4.39 -0.71 -20.55
CA MET A 1 4.11 -2.14 -20.27
C MET A 1 4.63 -2.50 -18.88
N ARG A 2 3.78 -2.98 -17.97
CA ARG A 2 4.19 -3.39 -16.61
C ARG A 2 4.92 -4.74 -16.70
N LYS A 3 6.20 -4.79 -16.33
CA LYS A 3 7.01 -6.03 -16.27
C LYS A 3 6.37 -6.99 -15.25
N SER A 4 5.89 -8.16 -15.69
CA SER A 4 5.43 -9.21 -14.78
C SER A 4 6.64 -9.72 -13.98
N THR A 5 6.62 -9.47 -12.67
CA THR A 5 7.70 -9.71 -11.72
C THR A 5 7.90 -11.20 -11.43
N GLY A 6 8.46 -11.98 -12.38
CA GLY A 6 9.06 -13.30 -12.17
C GLY A 6 8.20 -14.41 -11.53
N TRP A 7 6.92 -14.16 -11.27
CA TRP A 7 5.98 -15.06 -10.61
C TRP A 7 5.00 -15.60 -11.65
N THR A 8 5.41 -16.64 -12.37
CA THR A 8 4.51 -17.42 -13.21
C THR A 8 3.59 -18.28 -12.33
N PRO A 9 2.43 -18.73 -12.85
CA PRO A 9 1.55 -19.65 -12.13
C PRO A 9 2.26 -20.91 -11.63
N GLU A 10 3.15 -21.49 -12.45
CA GLU A 10 3.90 -22.71 -12.15
C GLU A 10 4.88 -22.47 -10.98
N ARG A 11 5.55 -21.31 -10.97
CA ARG A 11 6.43 -20.92 -9.87
C ARG A 11 5.66 -20.74 -8.56
N ARG A 12 4.46 -20.14 -8.62
CA ARG A 12 3.57 -20.01 -7.46
C ARG A 12 3.13 -21.37 -6.93
N ALA A 13 2.76 -22.30 -7.82
CA ALA A 13 2.38 -23.66 -7.43
C ALA A 13 3.54 -24.40 -6.75
N ARG A 14 4.73 -24.39 -7.36
CA ARG A 14 5.93 -25.01 -6.78
C ARG A 14 6.28 -24.45 -5.41
N GLN A 15 6.20 -23.13 -5.24
CA GLN A 15 6.45 -22.49 -3.95
C GLN A 15 5.36 -22.84 -2.92
N ALA A 16 4.11 -22.91 -3.34
CA ALA A 16 3.02 -23.31 -2.45
C ALA A 16 3.17 -24.77 -1.95
N GLU A 17 3.68 -25.68 -2.79
CA GLU A 17 4.04 -27.04 -2.37
C GLU A 17 5.20 -27.06 -1.36
N MET A 18 6.25 -26.28 -1.60
CA MET A 18 7.40 -26.17 -0.66
C MET A 18 6.96 -25.60 0.70
N ILE A 19 6.16 -24.54 0.69
CA ILE A 19 5.60 -23.92 1.90
C ILE A 19 4.72 -24.92 2.66
N ARG A 20 3.92 -25.74 1.98
CA ARG A 20 3.13 -26.83 2.59
C ARG A 20 3.99 -27.91 3.23
N LYS A 21 5.17 -28.21 2.65
CA LYS A 21 6.12 -29.18 3.23
C LYS A 21 6.76 -28.65 4.51
N TRP A 22 7.18 -27.39 4.54
CA TRP A 22 7.91 -26.82 5.68
C TRP A 22 7.01 -26.24 6.77
N LYS A 23 5.74 -25.95 6.45
CA LYS A 23 4.70 -25.46 7.37
C LYS A 23 5.22 -24.40 8.35
N PRO A 24 5.84 -23.30 7.86
CA PRO A 24 6.51 -22.33 8.74
C PRO A 24 5.57 -21.70 9.80
N TRP A 25 4.26 -21.69 9.55
CA TRP A 25 3.25 -21.25 10.53
C TRP A 25 3.21 -22.08 11.81
N GLU A 26 3.59 -23.37 11.78
CA GLU A 26 3.63 -24.23 12.98
C GLU A 26 4.69 -23.74 13.99
N LYS A 27 5.73 -23.05 13.52
CA LYS A 27 6.77 -22.44 14.36
C LYS A 27 6.53 -20.95 14.64
N SER A 28 5.45 -20.37 14.09
CA SER A 28 5.17 -18.95 14.29
C SER A 28 4.66 -18.70 15.71
N THR A 29 5.48 -18.07 16.53
CA THR A 29 5.06 -17.54 17.82
C THR A 29 4.56 -16.13 17.64
N GLY A 30 3.28 -15.98 17.30
CA GLY A 30 2.61 -14.68 17.30
C GLY A 30 2.73 -13.96 18.66
N PRO A 31 2.19 -12.74 18.80
CA PRO A 31 2.26 -12.00 20.05
C PRO A 31 1.60 -12.78 21.19
N LYS A 32 2.40 -13.15 22.20
CA LYS A 32 1.92 -13.90 23.38
C LYS A 32 1.37 -13.01 24.49
N THR A 33 1.75 -11.72 24.49
CA THR A 33 1.34 -10.74 25.50
C THR A 33 0.14 -9.94 25.03
N GLU A 34 -0.63 -9.41 25.98
CA GLU A 34 -1.78 -8.54 25.68
C GLU A 34 -1.35 -7.26 24.93
N SER A 35 -0.24 -6.66 25.35
CA SER A 35 0.37 -5.51 24.66
C SER A 35 0.76 -5.85 23.21
N GLY A 36 1.32 -7.03 22.98
CA GLY A 36 1.69 -7.50 21.65
C GLY A 36 0.47 -7.74 20.75
N LYS A 37 -0.62 -8.30 21.30
CA LYS A 37 -1.87 -8.49 20.57
C LYS A 37 -2.50 -7.15 20.21
N ALA A 38 -2.55 -6.22 21.17
CA ALA A 38 -3.05 -4.86 20.94
C ALA A 38 -2.25 -4.12 19.86
N ALA A 39 -0.92 -4.29 19.83
CA ALA A 39 -0.09 -3.74 18.76
C ALA A 39 -0.38 -4.39 17.40
N ALA A 40 -0.46 -5.73 17.34
CA ALA A 40 -0.74 -6.44 16.09
C ALA A 40 -2.13 -6.12 15.52
N ALA A 41 -3.14 -5.90 16.37
CA ALA A 41 -4.48 -5.50 15.96
C ALA A 41 -4.50 -4.16 15.19
N LYS A 42 -3.56 -3.26 15.50
CA LYS A 42 -3.43 -1.97 14.81
C LYS A 42 -2.84 -2.09 13.39
N ASN A 43 -2.24 -3.23 13.01
CA ASN A 43 -1.64 -3.38 11.68
C ASN A 43 -2.66 -3.30 10.53
N ALA A 44 -3.93 -3.62 10.81
CA ALA A 44 -5.04 -3.46 9.87
C ALA A 44 -5.38 -1.98 9.64
N ASP A 45 -5.15 -1.13 10.64
CA ASP A 45 -5.35 0.31 10.53
C ASP A 45 -4.23 0.93 9.68
N LYS A 46 -4.60 1.48 8.53
CA LYS A 46 -3.68 2.20 7.63
C LYS A 46 -3.65 3.71 7.92
N GLY A 47 -4.15 4.11 9.07
CA GLY A 47 -4.14 5.48 9.56
C GLY A 47 -5.14 6.40 8.88
N GLY A 48 -5.87 5.95 7.84
CA GLY A 48 -7.01 6.61 7.16
C GLY A 48 -6.75 7.97 6.48
N TYR A 49 -5.86 8.76 7.06
CA TYR A 49 -5.53 10.15 6.79
C TYR A 49 -4.92 10.37 5.41
N TRP A 50 -4.27 9.33 4.86
CA TRP A 50 -3.78 9.35 3.49
C TRP A 50 -4.88 9.65 2.46
N LYS A 51 -6.14 9.29 2.72
CA LYS A 51 -7.29 9.64 1.87
C LYS A 51 -7.57 11.14 1.88
N VAL A 52 -7.52 11.76 3.06
CA VAL A 52 -7.70 13.21 3.24
C VAL A 52 -6.58 13.97 2.55
N ILE A 53 -5.32 13.58 2.77
CA ILE A 53 -4.17 14.18 2.09
C ILE A 53 -4.31 14.04 0.57
N ARG A 54 -4.68 12.85 0.08
CA ARG A 54 -4.84 12.60 -1.35
C ARG A 54 -5.86 13.55 -1.99
N GLU A 55 -6.99 13.79 -1.32
CA GLU A 55 -8.02 14.68 -1.85
C GLU A 55 -7.58 16.14 -1.82
N GLN A 56 -6.93 16.58 -0.73
CA GLN A 56 -6.34 17.91 -0.66
C GLN A 56 -5.27 18.13 -1.74
N SER A 57 -4.43 17.13 -2.03
CA SER A 57 -3.43 17.23 -3.10
C SER A 57 -4.08 17.39 -4.48
N LYS A 58 -5.23 16.75 -4.75
CA LYS A 58 -5.94 16.95 -6.02
C LYS A 58 -6.46 18.38 -6.15
N LEU A 59 -7.09 18.89 -5.10
CA LEU A 59 -7.62 20.24 -5.06
C LEU A 59 -6.51 21.27 -5.27
N LEU A 60 -5.40 21.13 -4.54
CA LEU A 60 -4.25 22.01 -4.69
C LEU A 60 -3.69 21.99 -6.12
N ASN A 61 -3.54 20.79 -6.70
CA ASN A 61 -3.05 20.67 -8.07
C ASN A 61 -4.00 21.28 -9.10
N GLN A 62 -5.31 21.25 -8.85
CA GLN A 62 -6.29 21.91 -9.71
C GLN A 62 -6.15 23.43 -9.60
N LEU A 63 -6.12 23.98 -8.39
CA LEU A 63 -5.96 25.41 -8.17
C LEU A 63 -4.67 25.96 -8.80
N LEU A 64 -3.57 25.22 -8.69
CA LEU A 64 -2.29 25.62 -9.28
C LEU A 64 -2.30 25.59 -10.82
N ARG A 65 -3.11 24.72 -11.43
CA ARG A 65 -3.33 24.73 -12.89
C ARG A 65 -4.14 25.96 -13.30
N GLU A 66 -5.27 26.18 -12.63
CA GLU A 66 -6.13 27.34 -12.89
C GLU A 66 -5.36 28.67 -12.73
N HIS A 67 -4.52 28.80 -11.68
CA HIS A 67 -3.66 29.97 -11.53
C HIS A 67 -2.64 30.13 -12.66
N ARG A 68 -2.05 29.04 -13.16
CA ARG A 68 -1.12 29.13 -14.29
C ARG A 68 -1.83 29.64 -15.52
N ASP A 69 -2.98 29.06 -15.85
CA ASP A 69 -3.76 29.43 -17.03
C ASP A 69 -4.17 30.91 -16.96
N LEU A 70 -4.55 31.41 -15.77
CA LEU A 70 -4.87 32.82 -15.55
C LEU A 70 -3.66 33.75 -15.74
N LEU A 71 -2.47 33.35 -15.29
CA LEU A 71 -1.26 34.14 -15.47
C LEU A 71 -0.89 34.23 -16.96
N GLU A 72 -1.03 33.13 -17.71
CA GLU A 72 -0.81 33.12 -19.16
C GLU A 72 -1.76 34.10 -19.89
N ILE A 73 -3.02 34.20 -19.44
CA ILE A 73 -4.00 35.16 -20.00
C ILE A 73 -3.68 36.62 -19.65
N ILE A 74 -3.06 36.89 -18.50
CA ILE A 74 -2.71 38.26 -18.06
C ILE A 74 -1.40 38.73 -18.71
N GLU A 75 -0.51 37.80 -19.08
CA GLU A 75 0.75 38.10 -19.77
C GLU A 75 0.60 38.31 -21.29
N GLU A 76 -0.56 37.96 -21.88
CA GLU A 76 -0.99 38.32 -23.25
C GLU A 76 -1.70 39.69 -23.33
#